data_AF-V6IUU2-F1
#
_entry.id   AF-V6IUU2-F1
#
_cell.length_a   1.000
_cell.length_b   1.000
_cell.length_c   1.000
_cell.angle_alpha   90.00
_cell.angle_beta   90.00
_cell.angle_gamma   90.00
#
_symmetry.space_group_name_H-M   'P 1'
#
loop_
_entity.id
_entity.type
_entity.pdbx_description
1 polymer ?
#
loop_
_entity_poly.entity_id
_entity_poly.type
_entity_poly.pdbx_seq_one_letter_code
_entity_poly.pdbx_strand_id
1 'polypeptide(L)' 'MSKKNKGKNQGDKLLKKRFTVGDEETLDQCLDRMKREGYTPIRRTEQPIFRETANGPECIGRQCVLEGKLILSKGEQ' A
#
# COMPACT_ATOMS: atom_id res chain seq x y z
N MET A 1 -20.56 4.09 -29.42
CA MET A 1 -19.37 3.25 -29.15
C MET A 1 -18.85 3.55 -27.75
N SER A 2 -18.57 2.51 -26.95
CA SER A 2 -17.49 2.46 -25.94
C SER A 2 -17.53 3.43 -24.74
N LYS A 3 -17.55 3.06 -23.47
CA LYS A 3 -17.33 1.80 -22.74
C LYS A 3 -18.03 1.92 -21.37
N LYS A 4 -18.74 0.87 -20.96
CA LYS A 4 -19.08 0.61 -19.55
C LYS A 4 -17.80 0.69 -18.71
N ASN A 5 -17.82 1.32 -17.53
CA ASN A 5 -16.89 0.94 -16.47
C ASN A 5 -17.58 0.92 -15.12
N LYS A 6 -17.46 -0.26 -14.50
CA LYS A 6 -18.23 -0.82 -13.40
C LYS A 6 -18.19 0.01 -12.11
N GLY A 7 -19.31 -0.02 -11.38
CA GLY A 7 -19.49 0.64 -10.09
C GLY A 7 -18.41 0.28 -9.08
N LYS A 8 -17.89 1.31 -8.41
CA LYS A 8 -17.01 1.17 -7.25
C LYS A 8 -17.91 0.96 -6.03
N ASN A 9 -17.94 -0.25 -5.51
CA ASN A 9 -18.56 -0.61 -4.23
C ASN A 9 -17.96 0.25 -3.10
N GLN A 10 -18.71 1.26 -2.63
CA GLN A 10 -18.24 2.26 -1.66
C GLN A 10 -18.08 1.73 -0.22
N GLY A 11 -18.35 0.45 0.05
CA GLY A 11 -18.23 -0.16 1.38
C GLY A 11 -16.83 -0.65 1.78
N ASP A 12 -15.94 -0.92 0.81
CA ASP A 12 -14.63 -1.58 1.07
C ASP A 12 -13.45 -0.61 1.13
N LYS A 13 -13.66 0.66 0.76
CA LYS A 13 -12.60 1.67 0.69
C LYS A 13 -12.18 2.21 2.07
N LEU A 14 -13.07 2.14 3.06
CA LEU A 14 -12.80 2.64 4.42
C LEU A 14 -11.85 1.73 5.21
N LEU A 15 -11.78 0.44 4.85
CA LEU A 15 -10.97 -0.55 5.54
C LEU A 15 -9.55 -0.67 4.94
N LYS A 16 -9.25 -0.01 3.81
CA LYS A 16 -7.94 -0.12 3.16
C LYS A 16 -6.99 0.97 3.61
N LYS A 17 -5.76 0.57 3.97
CA LYS A 17 -4.66 1.47 4.33
C LYS A 17 -3.41 1.08 3.56
N ARG A 18 -2.67 2.07 3.07
CA ARG A 18 -1.41 1.87 2.37
C ARG A 18 -0.26 2.01 3.36
N PHE A 19 0.66 1.05 3.33
CA PHE A 19 1.84 0.94 4.16
C PHE A 19 3.05 1.01 3.25
N THR A 20 3.89 2.01 3.46
CA THR A 20 5.12 2.18 2.71
C THR A 20 6.27 1.61 3.51
N VAL A 21 7.00 0.66 2.94
CA VAL A 21 8.26 0.16 3.52
C VAL A 21 9.29 1.28 3.40
N GLY A 22 9.87 1.69 4.52
CA GLY A 22 10.98 2.65 4.54
C GLY A 22 12.30 2.02 4.09
N ASP A 23 13.29 2.84 3.71
CA ASP A 23 14.61 2.36 3.29
C ASP A 23 15.34 1.55 4.39
N GLU A 24 15.13 1.89 5.66
CA GLU A 24 15.70 1.20 6.81
C GLU A 24 14.79 0.08 7.37
N GLU A 25 13.60 -0.10 6.78
CA GLU A 25 12.63 -1.10 7.19
C GLU A 25 12.63 -2.28 6.20
N THR A 26 12.52 -3.51 6.69
CA THR A 26 12.35 -4.67 5.83
C THR A 26 10.87 -4.90 5.50
N LEU A 27 10.61 -5.62 4.42
CA LEU A 27 9.24 -6.03 4.07
C LEU A 27 8.54 -6.74 5.23
N ASP A 28 9.29 -7.57 5.97
CA ASP A 28 8.79 -8.34 7.11
C ASP A 28 8.39 -7.45 8.30
N GLN A 29 9.22 -6.47 8.65
CA GLN A 29 8.92 -5.48 9.70
C GLN A 29 7.65 -4.68 9.36
N CYS A 30 7.50 -4.29 8.10
CA CYS A 30 6.31 -3.59 7.62
C CYS A 30 5.05 -4.49 7.75
N LEU A 31 5.17 -5.77 7.40
CA LEU A 31 4.08 -6.75 7.54
C LEU A 31 3.70 -7.00 9.01
N ASP A 32 4.68 -7.08 9.91
CA ASP A 32 4.42 -7.22 11.35
C ASP A 32 3.63 -6.02 11.88
N ARG A 33 4.03 -4.79 11.51
CA ARG A 33 3.29 -3.57 11.85
C ARG A 33 1.85 -3.61 11.34
N MET A 34 1.64 -4.03 10.09
CA MET A 34 0.30 -4.20 9.52
C MET A 34 -0.53 -5.16 10.35
N LYS A 35 0.04 -6.33 10.69
CA LYS A 35 -0.62 -7.35 11.50
C LYS A 35 -0.96 -6.85 12.91
N ARG A 36 -0.07 -6.10 13.56
CA ARG A 36 -0.27 -5.48 14.88
C ARG A 36 -1.38 -4.42 14.86
N GLU A 37 -1.54 -3.70 13.75
CA GLU A 37 -2.67 -2.79 13.52
C GLU A 37 -3.96 -3.51 13.07
N GLY A 38 -3.94 -4.84 12.85
CA GLY A 38 -5.09 -5.63 12.38
C GLY A 38 -5.33 -5.58 10.86
N TYR A 39 -4.34 -5.12 10.10
CA TYR A 39 -4.38 -5.08 8.64
C TYR A 39 -3.72 -6.31 8.04
N THR A 40 -4.34 -6.87 6.99
CA THR A 40 -3.75 -7.93 6.18
C THR A 40 -3.37 -7.41 4.81
N PRO A 41 -2.15 -7.69 4.32
CA PRO A 41 -1.72 -7.27 2.99
C PRO A 41 -2.59 -7.93 1.91
N ILE A 42 -3.26 -7.12 1.10
CA ILE A 42 -4.07 -7.59 -0.03
C ILE A 42 -3.38 -7.32 -1.38
N ARG A 43 -2.42 -6.39 -1.42
CA ARG A 43 -1.70 -6.03 -2.65
C ARG A 43 -0.32 -5.45 -2.32
N ARG A 44 0.69 -5.79 -3.12
CA ARG A 44 2.01 -5.15 -3.11
C ARG A 44 2.21 -4.39 -4.42
N THR A 45 2.73 -3.17 -4.33
CA THR A 45 3.04 -2.30 -5.48
C THR A 45 4.40 -1.67 -5.24
N GLU A 46 5.34 -1.85 -6.15
CA GLU A 46 6.61 -1.12 -6.12
C GLU A 46 6.48 0.15 -6.97
N GLN A 47 6.66 1.31 -6.35
CA GLN A 47 6.59 2.61 -7.00
C GLN A 47 8.00 3.21 -7.11
N PRO A 48 8.45 3.65 -8.30
CA PRO A 48 9.72 4.36 -8.41
C PRO A 48 9.67 5.70 -7.67
N ILE A 49 10.75 6.02 -6.96
CA ILE A 49 10.95 7.31 -6.30
C ILE A 49 11.73 8.21 -7.26
N PHE A 50 11.13 9.34 -7.61
CA PHE A 50 11.77 10.37 -8.41
C PHE A 50 12.22 11.50 -7.49
N ARG A 51 13.40 12.03 -7.76
CA ARG A 51 13.90 13.26 -7.15
C ARG A 51 14.02 14.32 -8.23
N GLU A 52 13.55 15.52 -7.95
CA GLU A 52 13.75 16.66 -8.83
C GLU A 52 15.21 17.10 -8.75
N THR A 53 15.89 17.15 -9.90
CA THR A 53 17.27 17.61 -10.04
C THR A 53 17.34 18.74 -11.07
N ALA A 54 18.48 19.44 -11.14
CA ALA A 54 18.70 20.50 -12.12
C ALA A 54 18.58 20.04 -13.60
N ASN A 55 18.71 18.74 -13.86
CA ASN A 55 18.59 18.15 -15.20
C ASN A 55 17.19 17.53 -15.47
N GLY A 56 16.28 17.55 -14.48
CA GLY A 56 14.96 16.93 -14.56
C GLY A 56 14.71 15.89 -13.46
N PRO A 57 13.54 15.20 -13.50
CA PRO A 57 13.22 14.15 -12.53
C PRO A 57 14.09 12.91 -12.75
N GLU A 58 14.91 12.58 -11.76
CA GLU A 58 15.78 11.41 -11.78
C GLU A 58 15.20 10.29 -10.89
N CYS A 59 15.16 9.05 -11.39
CA CYS A 59 14.81 7.88 -10.59
C CYS A 59 15.94 7.57 -9.59
N ILE A 60 15.72 7.88 -8.31
CA ILE A 60 16.73 7.65 -7.26
C ILE A 60 16.53 6.31 -6.53
N GLY A 61 15.41 5.63 -6.74
CA GLY A 61 15.13 4.39 -6.04
C GLY A 61 13.73 3.86 -6.31
N ARG A 62 13.32 2.90 -5.47
CA ARG A 62 12.00 2.27 -5.49
C ARG A 62 11.47 2.16 -4.08
N GLN A 63 10.18 2.46 -3.92
CA GLN A 63 9.45 2.32 -2.68
C GLN A 63 8.49 1.14 -2.79
N CYS A 64 8.53 0.23 -1.83
CA CYS A 64 7.54 -0.84 -1.75
C CYS A 64 6.32 -0.35 -0.98
N VAL A 65 5.15 -0.37 -1.61
CA VAL A 65 3.87 0.04 -1.03
C VAL A 65 2.96 -1.17 -0.94
N LEU A 66 2.59 -1.55 0.28
CA LEU A 66 1.62 -2.58 0.56
C LEU A 66 0.25 -1.95 0.82
N GLU A 67 -0.78 -2.45 0.18
CA GLU A 67 -2.16 -2.15 0.54
C GLU A 67 -2.64 -3.21 1.52
N GLY A 68 -2.92 -2.77 2.74
CA GLY A 68 -3.55 -3.58 3.78
C GLY A 68 -5.05 -3.36 3.81
N LYS A 69 -5.80 -4.42 4.05
CA LYS A 69 -7.22 -4.34 4.42
C LYS A 69 -7.35 -4.64 5.90
N LEU A 70 -7.97 -3.71 6.63
CA LEU A 70 -8.35 -3.87 8.03
C LEU A 70 -9.32 -5.03 8.10
N ILE A 71 -8.95 -6.04 8.87
CA ILE A 71 -9.86 -7.09 9.26
C ILE A 71 -10.39 -6.64 10.61
N LEU A 72 -11.66 -6.20 10.64
CA LEU A 72 -12.39 -6.03 11.89
C LEU A 72 -12.71 -7.42 12.47
N SER A 73 -11.68 -8.22 12.77
CA SER A 73 -11.84 -9.33 13.68
C SER A 73 -11.97 -8.71 15.07
N LYS A 74 -13.20 -8.60 15.57
CA LYS A 74 -13.40 -8.74 17.02
C LYS A 74 -12.62 -9.99 17.42
N GLY A 75 -11.74 -9.82 18.39
CA GLY A 75 -10.60 -10.71 18.60
C GLY A 75 -10.96 -12.19 18.69
N GLU A 76 -10.07 -13.02 18.18
CA GLU A 76 -9.81 -14.36 18.71
C GLU A 76 -8.53 -14.86 18.03
N GLN A 77 -7.45 -14.89 18.81
CA GLN A 77 -6.48 -15.98 18.75
C GLN A 77 -6.58 -16.72 20.08
#